data_AF-A0A1M6UCY9-F1
#
_entry.id   AF-A0A1M6UCY9-F1
#
_cell.length_a   1.000
_cell.length_b   1.000
_cell.length_c   1.000
_cell.angle_alpha   90.00
_cell.angle_beta   90.00
_cell.angle_gamma   90.00
#
_symmetry.space_group_name_H-M   'P 1'
#
loop_
_entity.id
_entity.type
_entity.pdbx_description
1 polymer ?
#
loop_
_entity_poly.entity_id
_entity_poly.type
_entity_poly.pdbx_seq_one_letter_code
_entity_poly.pdbx_strand_id
1 'polypeptide(L)'
;MKTKLILSALVLSTFAFFGCSDDQPVYTGYWKGEADMIFEVFTENNIDFTIRNVNGDLTAKYEDNALRGKNSLNMDILMRVKGDSAYYEFGEDESGKIVTGYMRITKDEYDKIFKAQTDARNSYN
;
A
#
# COMPACT_ATOMS: atom_id res chain seq x y z
N MET A 1 18.90 65.30 -10.38
CA MET A 1 18.97 63.88 -9.96
C MET A 1 17.57 63.42 -9.60
N LYS A 2 16.99 62.47 -10.36
CA LYS A 2 15.72 61.81 -10.01
C LYS A 2 15.86 60.33 -10.33
N THR A 3 16.03 59.55 -9.28
CA THR A 3 16.11 58.09 -9.25
C THR A 3 14.74 57.50 -9.55
N LYS A 4 14.62 56.59 -10.52
CA LYS A 4 13.53 55.60 -10.59
C LYS A 4 14.04 54.30 -11.21
N LEU A 5 14.44 53.37 -10.34
CA LEU A 5 14.52 51.95 -10.63
C LEU A 5 13.09 51.43 -10.78
N ILE A 6 12.76 50.83 -11.92
CA ILE A 6 11.54 50.02 -12.06
C ILE A 6 12.00 48.61 -12.42
N LEU A 7 12.08 47.79 -11.38
CA LEU A 7 12.25 46.35 -11.43
C LEU A 7 10.85 45.76 -11.58
N SER A 8 10.44 45.42 -12.80
CA SER A 8 9.19 44.67 -13.03
C SER A 8 9.56 43.20 -13.26
N ALA A 9 9.39 42.43 -12.18
CA ALA A 9 9.53 40.99 -12.13
C ALA A 9 8.53 40.33 -13.10
N LEU A 10 9.06 39.69 -14.14
CA LEU A 10 8.29 38.77 -14.97
C LEU A 10 8.25 37.43 -14.24
N VAL A 11 7.23 37.23 -13.41
CA VAL A 11 6.89 35.93 -12.84
C VAL A 11 6.38 35.06 -13.98
N LEU A 12 7.27 34.33 -14.64
CA LEU A 12 6.88 33.20 -15.48
C LEU A 12 6.30 32.13 -14.54
N SER A 13 4.98 32.10 -14.50
CA SER A 13 4.18 30.99 -13.99
C SER A 13 4.53 29.71 -14.75
N THR A 14 5.50 28.95 -14.25
CA THR A 14 5.65 27.54 -14.61
C THR A 14 4.55 26.77 -13.87
N PHE A 15 3.36 26.74 -14.47
CA PHE A 15 2.46 25.60 -14.29
C PHE A 15 3.15 24.40 -14.93
N ALA A 16 4.05 23.78 -14.18
CA ALA A 16 4.51 22.44 -14.49
C ALA A 16 3.26 21.55 -14.37
N PHE A 17 2.75 21.16 -15.54
CA PHE A 17 1.77 20.11 -15.69
C PHE A 17 2.19 18.93 -14.83
N PHE A 18 1.37 18.58 -13.84
CA PHE A 18 1.40 17.28 -13.19
C PHE A 18 1.18 16.24 -14.30
N GLY A 19 2.26 15.69 -14.82
CA GLY A 19 2.19 14.49 -15.65
C GLY A 19 1.53 13.41 -14.80
N CYS A 20 0.30 13.03 -15.14
CA CYS A 20 -0.20 11.70 -14.81
C CYS A 20 0.69 10.73 -15.56
N SER A 21 1.77 10.29 -14.94
CA SER A 21 2.40 9.05 -15.36
C SER A 21 1.41 7.93 -15.09
N ASP A 22 1.11 7.13 -16.11
CA ASP A 22 0.56 5.77 -15.95
C ASP A 22 1.64 4.88 -15.31
N ASP A 23 2.11 5.27 -14.12
CA ASP A 23 3.09 4.49 -13.39
C ASP A 23 2.43 3.19 -12.95
N GLN A 24 3.11 2.08 -13.20
CA GLN A 24 2.66 0.78 -12.71
C GLN A 24 2.46 0.84 -11.20
N PRO A 25 1.41 0.20 -10.65
CA PRO A 25 1.14 0.27 -9.23
C PRO A 25 2.32 -0.30 -8.42
N VAL A 26 2.81 0.47 -7.45
CA VAL A 26 3.90 0.05 -6.56
C VAL A 26 3.33 -0.70 -5.37
N TYR A 27 3.31 -2.03 -5.47
CA TYR A 27 2.76 -2.90 -4.42
C TYR A 27 3.68 -3.05 -3.21
N THR A 28 4.99 -3.04 -3.41
CA THR A 28 5.96 -3.26 -2.34
C THR A 28 5.88 -2.15 -1.27
N GLY A 29 6.12 -2.53 -0.02
CA GLY A 29 6.10 -1.64 1.12
C GLY A 29 5.14 -2.10 2.22
N TYR A 30 4.76 -1.16 3.07
CA TYR A 30 4.02 -1.41 4.31
C TYR A 30 2.64 -0.76 4.24
N TRP A 31 1.62 -1.51 4.65
CA TRP A 31 0.23 -1.13 4.48
C TRP A 31 -0.53 -1.27 5.80
N LYS A 32 -1.43 -0.32 6.07
CA LYS A 32 -2.27 -0.29 7.27
C LYS A 32 -3.72 -0.02 6.90
N GLY A 33 -4.61 -0.86 7.39
CA GLY A 33 -6.05 -0.71 7.31
C GLY A 33 -6.65 -0.37 8.66
N GLU A 34 -7.96 -0.54 8.75
CA GLU A 34 -8.72 -0.34 9.99
C GLU A 34 -8.25 -1.30 11.11
N ALA A 35 -8.49 -0.91 12.36
CA ALA A 35 -8.19 -1.70 13.57
C ALA A 35 -6.74 -2.23 13.63
N ASP A 36 -5.78 -1.42 13.17
CA ASP A 36 -4.35 -1.74 13.11
C ASP A 36 -4.03 -3.00 12.28
N MET A 37 -4.92 -3.43 11.37
CA MET A 37 -4.59 -4.48 10.41
C MET A 37 -3.43 -4.01 9.53
N ILE A 38 -2.29 -4.69 9.61
CA ILE A 38 -1.10 -4.34 8.84
C ILE A 38 -0.59 -5.52 8.03
N PHE A 39 0.08 -5.21 6.92
CA PHE A 39 0.87 -6.18 6.17
C PHE A 39 2.05 -5.53 5.45
N GLU A 40 3.09 -6.33 5.20
CA GLU A 40 4.23 -6.00 4.35
C GLU A 40 4.09 -6.73 3.02
N VAL A 41 4.38 -6.04 1.91
CA VAL A 41 4.51 -6.66 0.59
C VAL A 41 5.95 -6.52 0.10
N PHE A 42 6.57 -7.63 -0.27
CA PHE A 42 7.92 -7.66 -0.81
C PHE A 42 8.07 -8.72 -1.92
N THR A 43 9.10 -8.58 -2.74
CA THR A 43 9.43 -9.52 -3.82
C THR A 43 10.94 -9.47 -4.07
N GLU A 44 11.52 -10.60 -4.46
CA GLU A 44 12.94 -10.70 -4.85
C GLU A 44 13.12 -10.75 -6.38
N ASN A 45 12.07 -11.12 -7.12
CA ASN A 45 12.14 -11.41 -8.55
C ASN A 45 11.12 -10.61 -9.39
N ASN A 46 10.29 -9.76 -8.77
CA ASN A 46 9.20 -9.00 -9.39
C ASN A 46 8.11 -9.87 -10.07
N ILE A 47 8.07 -11.16 -9.76
CA ILE A 47 7.10 -12.13 -10.29
C ILE A 47 6.24 -12.66 -9.15
N ASP A 48 6.90 -13.16 -8.11
CA ASP A 48 6.28 -13.70 -6.92
C ASP A 48 6.39 -12.67 -5.79
N PHE A 49 5.25 -12.25 -5.29
CA PHE A 49 5.12 -11.32 -4.18
C PHE A 49 4.78 -12.09 -2.91
N THR A 50 5.39 -11.71 -1.81
CA THR A 50 5.00 -12.18 -0.48
C THR A 50 4.24 -11.08 0.23
N ILE A 51 3.05 -11.41 0.71
CA ILE A 51 2.24 -10.57 1.59
C ILE A 51 2.33 -11.18 2.98
N ARG A 52 2.91 -10.45 3.93
CA ARG A 52 3.18 -10.90 5.29
C ARG A 52 2.37 -10.12 6.30
N ASN A 53 1.75 -10.82 7.25
CA ASN A 53 1.22 -10.22 8.47
C ASN A 53 1.56 -11.09 9.68
N VAL A 54 1.06 -10.74 10.86
CA VAL A 54 1.31 -11.51 12.09
C VAL A 54 0.80 -12.95 12.02
N ASN A 55 -0.20 -13.24 11.19
CA ASN A 55 -0.80 -14.56 11.03
C ASN A 55 -0.06 -15.44 10.02
N GLY A 56 0.92 -14.90 9.29
CA GLY A 56 1.78 -15.65 8.38
C GLY A 56 2.01 -14.97 7.04
N ASP A 57 2.62 -15.73 6.14
CA ASP A 57 3.00 -15.30 4.80
C ASP A 57 2.06 -15.90 3.75
N LEU A 58 1.87 -15.15 2.67
CA LEU A 58 1.01 -15.46 1.56
C LEU A 58 1.73 -15.13 0.27
N THR A 59 1.74 -16.05 -0.70
CA THR A 59 2.32 -15.80 -2.01
C THR A 59 1.25 -15.30 -2.98
N ALA A 60 1.58 -14.27 -3.74
CA ALA A 60 0.72 -13.64 -4.74
C ALA A 60 1.50 -13.34 -6.03
N LYS A 61 0.78 -13.21 -7.15
CA LYS A 61 1.32 -12.85 -8.46
C LYS A 61 0.58 -11.65 -9.03
N TYR A 62 1.25 -10.86 -9.84
CA TYR A 62 0.63 -9.76 -10.55
C TYR A 62 -0.10 -10.24 -11.82
N GLU A 63 -1.43 -10.21 -11.79
CA GLU A 63 -2.32 -10.72 -12.83
C GLU A 63 -3.58 -9.84 -12.91
N ASP A 64 -4.05 -9.50 -14.11
CA ASP A 64 -5.24 -8.65 -14.34
C ASP A 64 -5.25 -7.31 -13.57
N ASN A 65 -4.10 -6.64 -13.56
CA ASN A 65 -3.89 -5.37 -12.86
C ASN A 65 -4.15 -5.42 -11.34
N ALA A 66 -3.84 -6.56 -10.71
CA ALA A 66 -3.93 -6.78 -9.27
C ALA A 66 -2.87 -7.79 -8.80
N LEU A 67 -2.52 -7.76 -7.51
CA LEU A 67 -1.88 -8.93 -6.89
C LEU A 67 -2.95 -9.95 -6.51
N ARG A 68 -2.78 -11.19 -6.95
CA ARG A 68 -3.71 -12.31 -6.75
C ARG A 68 -3.00 -13.51 -6.16
N GLY A 69 -3.70 -14.27 -5.34
CA GLY A 69 -3.15 -15.44 -4.65
C GLY A 69 -4.22 -16.16 -3.84
N LYS A 70 -3.79 -17.11 -3.02
CA LYS A 70 -4.67 -17.86 -2.11
C LYS A 70 -4.03 -18.00 -0.74
N ASN A 71 -4.80 -17.75 0.30
CA ASN A 71 -4.32 -17.94 1.68
C ASN A 71 -4.31 -19.40 2.11
N SER A 72 -3.87 -19.65 3.35
CA SER A 72 -3.80 -20.99 3.94
C SER A 72 -5.16 -21.70 4.04
N LEU A 73 -6.27 -20.97 3.89
CA LEU A 73 -7.64 -21.49 3.85
C LEU A 73 -8.15 -21.67 2.41
N ASN A 74 -7.26 -21.59 1.40
CA ASN A 74 -7.58 -21.69 -0.03
C ASN A 74 -8.53 -20.60 -0.56
N MET A 75 -8.70 -19.51 0.19
CA MET A 75 -9.55 -18.37 -0.20
C MET A 75 -8.78 -17.45 -1.15
N ASP A 76 -9.45 -17.00 -2.21
CA ASP A 76 -8.88 -16.05 -3.16
C ASP A 76 -8.69 -14.67 -2.53
N ILE A 77 -7.57 -14.05 -2.87
CA ILE A 77 -7.24 -12.69 -2.49
C ILE A 77 -7.10 -11.84 -3.75
N LEU A 78 -7.37 -10.55 -3.61
CA LEU A 78 -7.09 -9.57 -4.64
C LEU A 78 -6.67 -8.25 -4.00
N MET A 79 -5.51 -7.72 -4.41
CA MET A 79 -5.05 -6.40 -3.98
C MET A 79 -4.89 -5.48 -5.19
N ARG A 80 -5.43 -4.26 -5.09
CA ARG A 80 -5.19 -3.18 -6.06
C ARG A 80 -4.59 -1.97 -5.36
N VAL A 81 -3.64 -1.31 -6.01
CA VAL A 81 -2.94 -0.13 -5.49
C VAL A 81 -3.20 1.07 -6.39
N LYS A 82 -3.39 2.23 -5.76
CA LYS A 82 -3.43 3.54 -6.43
C LYS A 82 -2.70 4.55 -5.56
N GLY A 83 -1.44 4.86 -5.92
CA GLY A 83 -0.57 5.71 -5.12
C GLY A 83 -0.29 5.12 -3.74
N ASP A 84 -0.67 5.86 -2.70
CA ASP A 84 -0.52 5.46 -1.29
C ASP A 84 -1.77 4.82 -0.68
N SER A 85 -2.73 4.44 -1.52
CA SER A 85 -3.93 3.71 -1.10
C SER A 85 -4.00 2.35 -1.78
N ALA A 86 -4.52 1.36 -1.07
CA ALA A 86 -4.80 0.04 -1.60
C ALA A 86 -6.18 -0.45 -1.15
N TYR A 87 -6.77 -1.34 -1.93
CA TYR A 87 -7.93 -2.13 -1.54
C TYR A 87 -7.54 -3.59 -1.58
N TYR A 88 -7.89 -4.29 -0.50
CA TYR A 88 -7.66 -5.73 -0.36
C TYR A 88 -9.01 -6.41 -0.24
N GLU A 89 -9.23 -7.38 -1.11
CA GLU A 89 -10.46 -8.16 -1.16
C GLU A 89 -10.14 -9.60 -0.76
N PHE A 90 -10.91 -10.16 0.18
CA PHE A 90 -10.72 -11.51 0.66
C PHE A 90 -12.06 -12.24 0.87
N GLY A 91 -12.08 -13.52 0.50
CA GLY A 91 -13.23 -14.40 0.67
C GLY A 91 -14.37 -14.05 -0.26
N GLU A 92 -14.95 -15.04 -0.91
CA GLU A 92 -16.29 -14.93 -1.48
C GLU A 92 -17.09 -16.07 -0.85
N ASP A 93 -17.90 -15.74 0.14
CA ASP A 93 -18.82 -16.68 0.77
C ASP A 93 -20.26 -16.17 0.69
N GLU A 94 -21.20 -16.86 1.35
CA GLU A 94 -22.63 -16.52 1.34
C GLU A 94 -22.92 -15.10 1.87
N SER A 95 -21.98 -14.49 2.59
CA SER A 95 -22.05 -13.12 3.12
C SER A 95 -21.44 -12.07 2.17
N GLY A 96 -20.87 -12.50 1.04
CA GLY A 96 -20.26 -11.64 0.03
C GLY A 96 -18.77 -11.42 0.23
N LYS A 97 -18.19 -10.58 -0.63
CA LYS A 97 -16.76 -10.28 -0.65
C LYS A 97 -16.40 -9.27 0.43
N ILE A 98 -15.40 -9.57 1.26
CA ILE A 98 -14.91 -8.60 2.24
C ILE A 98 -13.87 -7.71 1.58
N VAL A 99 -14.12 -6.41 1.58
CA VAL A 99 -13.24 -5.40 0.98
C VAL A 99 -12.77 -4.44 2.07
N THR A 100 -11.46 -4.34 2.24
CA THR A 100 -10.83 -3.47 3.23
C THR A 100 -9.88 -2.49 2.54
N GLY A 101 -9.98 -1.21 2.92
CA GLY A 101 -9.07 -0.16 2.48
C GLY A 101 -7.80 -0.13 3.33
N TYR A 102 -6.67 0.16 2.68
CA TYR A 102 -5.36 0.29 3.30
C TYR A 102 -4.68 1.57 2.82
N MET A 103 -3.85 2.15 3.68
CA MET A 103 -2.94 3.24 3.38
C MET A 103 -1.50 2.81 3.55
N ARG A 104 -0.60 3.40 2.76
CA ARG A 104 0.83 3.19 2.92
C ARG A 104 1.30 3.80 4.25
N ILE A 105 2.16 3.07 4.95
CA ILE A 105 2.81 3.52 6.18
C ILE A 105 4.34 3.35 6.09
N THR A 106 5.06 3.92 7.04
CA THR A 106 6.52 3.76 7.14
C THR A 106 6.87 2.41 7.76
N LYS A 107 8.12 1.96 7.56
CA LYS A 107 8.63 0.76 8.21
C LYS A 107 8.57 0.87 9.75
N ASP A 108 8.92 2.03 10.30
CA ASP A 108 8.93 2.24 11.75
C ASP A 108 7.52 2.10 12.36
N GLU A 109 6.49 2.63 11.67
CA GLU A 109 5.11 2.44 12.09
C GLU A 109 4.70 0.96 12.01
N TYR A 110 5.06 0.28 10.91
CA TYR A 110 4.78 -1.14 10.72
C TYR A 110 5.41 -1.98 11.83
N ASP A 111 6.72 -1.81 12.08
CA ASP A 111 7.46 -2.58 13.08
C ASP A 111 6.87 -2.39 14.49
N LYS A 112 6.44 -1.15 14.81
CA LYS A 112 5.78 -0.84 16.09
C LYS A 112 4.47 -1.60 16.25
N ILE A 113 3.60 -1.58 15.24
CA ILE A 113 2.29 -2.27 15.29
C ILE A 113 2.48 -3.78 15.27
N PHE A 114 3.38 -4.29 14.42
CA PHE A 114 3.66 -5.72 14.27
C PHE A 114 4.18 -6.32 15.58
N LYS A 115 5.09 -5.61 16.26
CA LYS A 115 5.57 -6.00 17.58
C LYS A 115 4.43 -6.05 18.60
N ALA A 116 3.59 -5.01 18.66
CA ALA A 116 2.47 -4.96 19.60
C ALA A 116 1.50 -6.14 19.39
N GLN A 117 1.16 -6.45 18.14
CA GLN A 117 0.30 -7.59 17.79
C GLN A 117 0.94 -8.95 18.11
N THR A 118 2.25 -9.08 17.88
CA THR A 118 2.99 -10.31 18.19
C THR A 118 3.04 -10.56 19.69
N ASP A 119 3.34 -9.54 20.48
CA ASP A 119 3.37 -9.62 21.94
C ASP A 119 1.99 -9.97 22.50
N ALA A 120 0.94 -9.31 21.99
CA ALA A 120 -0.44 -9.60 22.37
C ALA A 120 -0.81 -11.07 22.08
N ARG A 121 -0.53 -11.57 20.88
CA ARG A 121 -0.77 -12.98 20.52
C ARG A 121 -0.07 -13.96 21.47
N ASN A 122 1.18 -13.68 21.82
CA ASN A 122 1.96 -14.55 22.69
C ASN A 122 1.49 -14.52 24.15
N SER A 123 0.81 -13.46 24.60
CA SER A 123 0.27 -13.35 25.96
C SER A 123 -0.98 -14.21 26.21
N TYR A 124 -1.64 -14.71 25.16
CA TYR A 124 -2.83 -15.55 25.25
C TYR A 124 -2.54 -17.05 25.02
N ASN A 125 -1.28 -17.42 24.74
CA ASN A 125 -0.82 -18.80 24.57
C ASN A 125 0.02 -19.24 25.78
#